data_AF-A0A7L0VX82-F1
#
_entry.id   AF-A0A7L0VX82-F1
#
_cell.length_a   1.000
_cell.length_b   1.000
_cell.length_c   1.000
_cell.angle_alpha   90.00
_cell.angle_beta   90.00
_cell.angle_gamma   90.00
#
_symmetry.space_group_name_H-M   'P 1'
#
loop_
_entity.id
_entity.type
_entity.pdbx_description
1 polymer ?
#
loop_
_entity_poly.entity_id
_entity_poly.type
_entity_poly.pdbx_seq_one_letter_code
_entity_poly.pdbx_strand_id
1 'polypeptide(L)'
;MASQKEILSDGRFSRVAKDPRFWEMPEKDRKVKIDKRFRAMFHDKKFKLKCTVDKRGRPVNYTSVENLRKFYALSESDSELSEDDSEVRAEKKKKKKKVKPEEAADS
;
A
#
# COMPACT_ATOMS: atom_id res chain seq x y z
N MET A 1 -7.54 8.38 6.13
CA MET A 1 -8.54 9.43 6.38
C MET A 1 -8.52 9.97 7.81
N ALA A 2 -8.29 9.17 8.86
CA ALA A 2 -8.18 9.68 10.24
C ALA A 2 -7.02 10.69 10.45
N SER A 3 -5.87 10.48 9.80
CA SER A 3 -4.69 11.35 9.89
C SER A 3 -4.88 12.75 9.30
N GLN A 4 -5.74 12.91 8.28
CA GLN A 4 -5.96 14.21 7.64
C GLN A 4 -6.69 15.18 8.58
N LYS A 5 -7.57 14.67 9.45
CA LYS A 5 -8.33 15.49 10.41
C LYS A 5 -7.41 16.09 11.47
N GLU A 6 -6.41 15.34 11.92
CA GLU A 6 -5.39 15.79 12.87
C GLU A 6 -4.46 16.85 12.23
N ILE A 7 -4.03 16.63 10.99
CA ILE A 7 -3.21 17.59 10.22
C ILE A 7 -3.95 18.91 9.98
N LEU A 8 -5.26 18.86 9.75
CA LEU A 8 -6.10 20.04 9.57
C LEU A 8 -6.38 20.79 10.88
N SER A 9 -6.36 20.09 12.03
CA SER A 9 -6.51 20.71 13.34
C SER A 9 -5.26 21.43 13.83
N ASP A 10 -4.06 21.01 13.39
CA ASP A 10 -2.82 21.69 13.71
C ASP A 10 -2.63 22.93 12.80
N GLY A 11 -2.63 24.12 13.41
CA GLY A 11 -2.45 25.39 12.71
C GLY A 11 -1.17 25.43 11.86
N ARG A 12 -0.11 24.72 12.26
CA ARG A 12 1.18 24.65 11.53
C ARG A 12 1.05 23.98 10.16
N PHE A 13 0.17 22.98 10.04
CA PHE A 13 0.02 22.17 8.82
C PHE A 13 -1.28 22.46 8.05
N SER A 14 -2.15 23.32 8.59
CA SER A 14 -3.42 23.75 7.97
C SER A 14 -3.27 24.22 6.51
N ARG A 15 -2.14 24.85 6.16
CA ARG A 15 -1.84 25.33 4.79
C ARG A 15 -1.43 24.22 3.84
N VAL A 16 -0.80 23.16 4.32
CA VAL A 16 -0.29 22.04 3.49
C VAL A 16 -1.43 21.29 2.81
N ALA A 17 -2.58 21.15 3.47
CA ALA A 17 -3.72 20.45 2.88
C ALA A 17 -4.44 21.23 1.78
N LYS A 18 -4.33 22.58 1.79
CA LYS A 18 -5.05 23.48 0.88
C LYS A 18 -4.19 23.98 -0.28
N ASP A 19 -2.87 24.05 -0.08
CA ASP A 19 -1.95 24.61 -1.06
C ASP A 19 -1.65 23.58 -2.18
N PRO A 20 -1.92 23.91 -3.46
CA PRO A 20 -1.75 22.99 -4.59
C PRO A 20 -0.31 22.51 -4.78
N ARG A 21 0.67 23.23 -4.22
CA ARG A 21 2.08 22.81 -4.24
C ARG A 21 2.30 21.47 -3.53
N PHE A 22 1.49 21.18 -2.51
CA PHE A 22 1.60 19.96 -1.71
C PHE A 22 0.58 18.89 -2.13
N TRP A 23 -0.17 19.11 -3.21
CA TRP A 23 -1.03 18.07 -3.75
C TRP A 23 -0.19 16.95 -4.36
N GLU A 24 -0.45 15.74 -3.90
CA GLU A 24 0.15 14.56 -4.50
C GLU A 24 -0.34 14.41 -5.94
N MET A 25 0.56 14.00 -6.83
CA MET A 25 0.22 13.72 -8.22
C MET A 25 -0.87 12.63 -8.29
N PRO A 26 -1.95 12.83 -9.07
CA PRO A 26 -3.02 11.85 -9.21
C PRO A 26 -2.49 10.47 -9.58
N GLU A 27 -3.13 9.41 -9.08
CA GLU A 27 -2.67 8.04 -9.37
C GLU A 27 -2.65 7.70 -10.86
N LYS A 28 -3.53 8.33 -11.65
CA LYS A 28 -3.62 8.15 -13.11
C LYS A 28 -2.35 8.62 -13.82
N ASP A 29 -1.77 9.73 -13.35
CA ASP A 29 -0.56 10.32 -13.91
C ASP A 29 0.68 9.67 -13.30
N ARG A 30 0.56 9.19 -12.05
CA ARG A 30 1.65 8.50 -11.34
C ARG A 30 1.91 7.09 -11.86
N LYS A 31 0.89 6.40 -12.39
CA LYS A 31 0.99 4.99 -12.80
C LYS A 31 1.01 4.84 -14.32
N VAL A 32 1.92 4.01 -14.81
CA VAL A 32 2.07 3.69 -16.24
C VAL A 32 1.18 2.50 -16.60
N LYS A 33 0.54 2.51 -17.78
CA LYS A 33 -0.24 1.37 -18.27
C LYS A 33 0.69 0.20 -18.59
N ILE A 34 0.27 -1.01 -18.21
CA ILE A 34 1.01 -2.23 -18.51
C ILE A 34 0.74 -2.72 -19.93
N ASP A 35 1.81 -3.08 -20.63
CA ASP A 35 1.74 -3.80 -21.90
C ASP A 35 1.48 -5.30 -21.65
N LYS A 36 0.78 -5.94 -22.59
CA LYS A 36 0.36 -7.35 -22.53
C LYS A 36 1.53 -8.30 -22.24
N ARG A 37 2.72 -7.98 -22.76
CA ARG A 37 3.94 -8.80 -22.59
C ARG A 37 4.41 -8.92 -21.14
N PHE A 38 4.11 -7.92 -20.30
CA PHE A 38 4.64 -7.85 -18.94
C PHE A 38 3.62 -8.24 -17.88
N ARG A 39 2.41 -8.62 -18.29
CA ARG A 39 1.33 -9.06 -17.41
C ARG A 39 1.73 -10.26 -16.53
N ALA A 40 2.54 -11.15 -17.08
CA ALA A 40 3.04 -12.34 -16.37
C ALA A 40 3.90 -12.01 -15.13
N MET A 41 4.49 -10.81 -15.04
CA MET A 41 5.36 -10.41 -13.91
C MET A 41 4.65 -10.43 -12.54
N PHE A 42 3.32 -10.28 -12.52
CA PHE A 42 2.54 -10.26 -11.28
C PHE A 42 2.15 -11.66 -10.81
N HIS A 43 2.10 -12.62 -11.73
CA HIS A 43 1.49 -13.93 -11.51
C HIS A 43 2.54 -15.04 -11.46
N ASP A 44 3.51 -15.02 -12.37
CA ASP A 44 4.52 -16.05 -12.52
C ASP A 44 5.50 -16.06 -11.34
N LYS A 45 5.71 -17.25 -10.76
CA LYS A 45 6.67 -17.48 -9.68
C LYS A 45 8.10 -17.09 -10.05
N LYS A 46 8.44 -17.11 -11.35
CA LYS A 46 9.75 -16.70 -11.88
C LYS A 46 10.11 -15.25 -11.54
N PHE A 47 9.11 -14.37 -11.39
CA PHE A 47 9.32 -12.96 -11.07
C PHE A 47 9.00 -12.62 -9.61
N LYS A 48 8.36 -13.53 -8.87
CA LYS A 48 7.98 -13.36 -7.46
C LYS A 48 9.17 -13.62 -6.52
N LEU A 49 10.04 -12.62 -6.40
CA LEU A 49 11.10 -12.60 -5.39
C LEU A 49 10.62 -11.92 -4.10
N LYS A 50 10.92 -12.54 -2.95
CA LYS A 50 10.73 -11.98 -1.60
C LYS A 50 12.09 -11.51 -1.07
N CYS A 51 12.25 -10.21 -0.88
CA CYS A 51 13.45 -9.65 -0.28
C CYS A 51 13.14 -9.32 1.18
N THR A 52 13.84 -9.99 2.10
CA THR A 52 13.65 -9.81 3.55
C THR A 52 14.57 -8.75 4.14
N VAL A 53 15.61 -8.34 3.41
CA VAL A 53 16.65 -7.41 3.87
C VAL A 53 16.90 -6.35 2.79
N ASP A 54 16.93 -5.09 3.19
CA ASP A 54 17.27 -3.96 2.31
C ASP A 54 18.81 -3.87 2.11
N LYS A 55 19.27 -3.08 1.14
CA LYS A 55 20.71 -2.82 0.89
C LYS A 55 21.45 -2.30 2.13
N ARG A 56 20.72 -1.72 3.09
CA ARG A 56 21.24 -1.22 4.38
C ARG A 56 21.16 -2.22 5.53
N GLY A 57 20.80 -3.49 5.26
CA GLY A 57 20.70 -4.53 6.29
C GLY A 57 19.45 -4.47 7.16
N ARG A 58 18.55 -3.50 6.94
CA ARG A 58 17.29 -3.41 7.71
C ARG A 58 16.36 -4.55 7.28
N PRO A 59 15.73 -5.27 8.23
CA PRO A 59 14.71 -6.25 7.87
C PRO A 59 13.50 -5.51 7.30
N VAL A 60 13.11 -5.88 6.08
CA VAL A 60 11.93 -5.34 5.42
C VAL A 60 11.19 -6.44 4.69
N ASN A 61 9.86 -6.40 4.72
CA ASN A 61 9.02 -7.34 4.00
C ASN A 61 8.59 -6.70 2.67
N TYR A 62 9.51 -6.67 1.69
CA TYR A 62 9.17 -6.22 0.34
C TYR A 62 9.07 -7.40 -0.62
N THR A 63 7.92 -7.52 -1.26
CA THR A 63 7.77 -8.39 -2.42
C THR A 63 7.92 -7.60 -3.72
N SER A 64 8.55 -8.23 -4.70
CA SER A 64 8.65 -7.73 -6.09
C SER A 64 7.31 -7.25 -6.65
N VAL A 65 6.25 -8.03 -6.43
CA VAL A 65 4.88 -7.73 -6.87
C VAL A 65 4.32 -6.47 -6.20
N GLU A 66 4.48 -6.32 -4.89
CA GLU A 66 4.04 -5.11 -4.16
C GLU A 66 4.75 -3.85 -4.66
N ASN A 67 6.01 -3.96 -5.06
CA ASN A 67 6.76 -2.83 -5.62
C ASN A 67 6.28 -2.47 -7.03
N LEU A 68 6.06 -3.46 -7.90
CA LEU A 68 5.55 -3.23 -9.26
C LEU A 68 4.15 -2.59 -9.26
N ARG A 69 3.29 -2.97 -8.31
CA ARG A 69 1.94 -2.39 -8.13
C ARG A 69 1.94 -0.87 -7.86
N LYS A 70 3.06 -0.29 -7.41
CA LYS A 70 3.18 1.16 -7.18
C LYS A 70 3.29 1.95 -8.49
N PHE A 71 3.93 1.36 -9.49
CA PHE A 71 4.30 2.02 -10.75
C PHE A 71 3.33 1.75 -11.88
N TYR A 72 2.62 0.62 -11.86
CA TYR A 72 1.76 0.23 -12.96
C TYR A 72 0.27 0.29 -12.63
N ALA A 73 -0.52 0.74 -13.61
CA ALA A 73 -1.97 0.72 -13.56
C ALA A 73 -2.45 -0.67 -14.00
N LEU A 74 -2.85 -1.49 -13.03
CA LEU A 74 -3.47 -2.79 -13.27
C LEU A 74 -4.97 -2.60 -13.53
N SER A 75 -5.49 -3.17 -14.62
CA SER A 75 -6.94 -3.26 -14.81
C SER A 75 -7.53 -4.33 -13.88
N GLU A 76 -8.82 -4.23 -13.59
CA GLU A 76 -9.52 -5.19 -12.71
C GLU A 76 -9.37 -6.64 -13.22
N SER A 77 -9.42 -6.86 -14.54
CA SER A 77 -9.18 -8.18 -15.13
C SER A 77 -7.77 -8.75 -14.88
N ASP A 78 -6.79 -7.90 -14.55
CA ASP A 78 -5.42 -8.31 -14.26
C ASP A 78 -5.17 -8.62 -12.76
N SER A 79 -6.05 -8.11 -11.89
CA SER A 79 -5.95 -8.35 -10.44
C SER A 79 -6.57 -9.68 -10.00
N GLU A 80 -7.50 -10.23 -10.77
CA GLU A 80 -8.29 -11.44 -10.44
C GLU A 80 -7.53 -12.76 -10.66
N LEU A 81 -6.37 -12.76 -11.32
CA LEU A 81 -5.64 -13.99 -11.68
C LEU A 81 -4.67 -14.51 -10.60
N SER A 82 -4.65 -13.90 -9.42
CA SER A 82 -3.70 -14.24 -8.34
C SER A 82 -4.43 -14.85 -7.14
N GLU A 83 -4.64 -16.16 -7.16
CA GLU A 83 -5.26 -16.94 -6.07
C GLU A 83 -4.48 -16.87 -4.73
N ASP A 84 -3.17 -16.56 -4.78
CA ASP A 84 -2.22 -16.67 -3.65
C ASP A 84 -2.10 -15.40 -2.76
N ASP A 85 -2.65 -14.24 -3.16
CA ASP A 85 -2.50 -12.96 -2.43
C ASP A 85 -3.67 -12.65 -1.46
N SER A 86 -4.66 -13.56 -1.41
CA SER A 86 -5.84 -13.44 -0.55
C SER A 86 -5.48 -13.66 0.94
N GLU A 87 -4.49 -14.50 1.23
CA GLU A 87 -4.08 -14.84 2.60
C GLU A 87 -3.32 -13.69 3.29
N VAL A 88 -2.39 -13.02 2.59
CA VAL A 88 -1.58 -11.91 3.14
C VAL A 88 -2.44 -10.68 3.49
N ARG A 89 -3.50 -10.43 2.70
CA ARG A 89 -4.48 -9.37 2.98
C ARG A 89 -5.41 -9.72 4.14
N ALA A 90 -5.77 -10.99 4.32
CA ALA A 90 -6.62 -11.45 5.42
C ALA A 90 -5.90 -11.40 6.78
N GLU A 91 -4.61 -11.75 6.84
CA GLU A 91 -3.83 -11.69 8.09
C GLU A 91 -3.62 -10.27 8.61
N LYS A 92 -3.37 -9.29 7.71
CA LYS A 92 -3.27 -7.87 8.08
C LYS A 92 -4.59 -7.32 8.63
N LYS A 93 -5.76 -7.84 8.22
CA LYS A 93 -7.07 -7.49 8.79
C LYS A 93 -7.31 -8.11 10.16
N LYS A 94 -6.88 -9.35 10.39
CA LYS A 94 -7.02 -10.04 11.70
C LYS A 94 -6.15 -9.42 12.79
N LYS A 95 -4.90 -9.02 12.49
CA LYS A 95 -4.03 -8.34 13.47
C LYS A 95 -4.56 -6.98 13.93
N LYS A 96 -5.23 -6.21 13.06
CA LYS A 96 -5.86 -4.93 13.44
C LYS A 96 -7.05 -5.08 14.40
N LYS A 97 -7.70 -6.25 14.44
CA LYS A 97 -8.86 -6.50 15.32
C LYS A 97 -8.45 -6.90 16.75
N LYS A 98 -7.20 -7.33 16.98
CA LYS A 98 -6.69 -7.79 18.29
C LYS A 98 -6.02 -6.68 19.15
N VAL A 99 -5.86 -5.45 18.67
CA VAL A 99 -5.13 -4.35 19.38
C VAL A 99 -6.07 -3.24 19.88
N LYS A 100 -7.34 -3.54 20.17
CA LYS A 100 -8.14 -2.68 21.05
C LYS A 100 -8.05 -3.24 22.48
N PRO A 101 -7.30 -2.63 23.41
CA PRO A 101 -7.47 -2.95 24.82
C PRO A 101 -8.76 -2.30 25.33
N GLU A 102 -9.49 -3.06 26.14
CA GLU A 102 -10.46 -2.58 27.10
C GLU A 102 -9.71 -1.86 28.24
N GLU A 103 -10.09 -0.62 28.54
CA GLU A 103 -9.82 0.15 29.77
C GLU A 103 -10.55 1.50 29.58
N ALA A 104 -11.34 2.08 30.48
CA ALA A 104 -11.91 1.67 31.75
C ALA A 104 -13.14 2.57 31.95
N ALA A 105 -14.29 1.98 32.30
CA ALA A 105 -15.42 2.71 32.86
C ALA A 105 -15.69 2.06 34.22
N ASP A 106 -15.00 2.54 35.24
CA ASP A 106 -15.40 2.36 36.62
C ASP A 106 -14.89 3.54 37.46
N SER A 107 -15.83 4.12 38.22
CA SER A 107 -15.72 5.13 39.28
C SER A 107 -15.36 6.58 38.90
#